data_AF-A0A2W1AFE1-F1
#
_entry.id   AF-A0A2W1AFE1-F1
#
_cell.length_a   1.000
_cell.length_b   1.000
_cell.length_c   1.000
_cell.angle_alpha   90.00
_cell.angle_beta   90.00
_cell.angle_gamma   90.00
#
_symmetry.space_group_name_H-M   'P 1'
#
loop_
_entity.id
_entity.type
_entity.pdbx_description
1 polymer ?
#
loop_
_entity_poly.entity_id
_entity_poly.type
_entity_poly.pdbx_seq_one_letter_code
_entity_poly.pdbx_strand_id
1 'polypeptide(L)'
;MARGRRRTVMEIQASNLRFTVDARDVGEDGGVSIKVLSTVGNKEAQLLRFDVFRKRPHYHYDPEGHGAEYNLDPLLIEDGLGWMLAQLRAKLPEMVTHAGFGEVAEEMDLSVILPIIDDIEREARVIEAEGIKAAAM
;
A
#
# COMPACT_ATOMS: atom_id res chain seq x y z
N MET A 1 20.97 4.47 10.25
CA MET A 1 19.58 3.98 10.18
C MET A 1 19.63 2.52 9.79
N ALA A 2 19.11 1.61 10.62
CA ALA A 2 19.08 0.19 10.26
C ALA A 2 18.23 0.01 8.99
N ARG A 3 18.82 -0.50 7.90
CA ARG A 3 18.04 -0.85 6.70
C ARG A 3 17.11 -1.99 7.10
N GLY A 4 15.82 -1.71 7.15
CA GLY A 4 14.80 -2.73 7.38
C GLY A 4 14.84 -3.83 6.32
N ARG A 5 14.40 -5.04 6.67
CA ARG A 5 14.26 -6.15 5.72
C ARG A 5 12.99 -5.95 4.90
N ARG A 6 13.06 -6.24 3.61
CA ARG A 6 11.92 -6.20 2.69
C ARG A 6 11.92 -7.46 1.84
N ARG A 7 10.76 -8.12 1.72
CA ARG A 7 10.50 -9.22 0.79
C ARG A 7 9.25 -8.89 -0.01
N THR A 8 9.39 -8.71 -1.32
CA THR A 8 8.24 -8.60 -2.23
C THR A 8 7.63 -9.97 -2.40
N VAL A 9 6.34 -10.09 -2.10
CA VAL A 9 5.58 -11.35 -2.25
C VAL A 9 4.72 -11.35 -3.51
N MET A 10 4.32 -10.16 -3.97
CA MET A 10 3.48 -9.98 -5.13
C MET A 10 3.87 -8.69 -5.85
N GLU A 11 3.91 -8.76 -7.17
CA GLU A 11 3.95 -7.60 -8.06
C GLU A 11 2.98 -7.87 -9.21
N ILE A 12 2.10 -6.91 -9.48
CA ILE A 12 1.05 -7.07 -10.48
C ILE A 12 0.75 -5.74 -11.17
N GLN A 13 0.61 -5.80 -12.49
CA GLN A 13 0.21 -4.67 -13.32
C GLN A 13 -1.30 -4.75 -13.58
N ALA A 14 -2.00 -3.63 -13.45
CA ALA A 14 -3.41 -3.48 -13.78
C ALA A 14 -3.67 -2.07 -14.33
N SER A 15 -4.24 -1.96 -15.53
CA SER A 15 -4.35 -0.67 -16.23
C SER A 15 -2.99 0.04 -16.31
N ASN A 16 -2.94 1.35 -16.07
CA ASN A 16 -1.73 2.16 -16.00
C ASN A 16 -1.01 2.09 -14.63
N LEU A 17 -1.42 1.19 -13.74
CA LEU A 17 -0.86 1.05 -12.40
C LEU A 17 -0.10 -0.27 -12.21
N ARG A 18 0.92 -0.21 -11.36
CA ARG A 18 1.59 -1.37 -10.80
C ARG A 18 1.43 -1.39 -9.29
N PHE A 19 1.13 -2.55 -8.75
CA PHE A 19 1.01 -2.79 -7.33
C PHE A 19 2.13 -3.72 -6.86
N THR A 20 2.75 -3.39 -5.75
CA THR A 20 3.68 -4.31 -5.06
C THR A 20 3.19 -4.57 -3.65
N VAL A 21 3.19 -5.82 -3.22
CA VAL A 21 2.94 -6.22 -1.84
C VAL A 21 4.24 -6.73 -1.24
N ASP A 22 4.68 -6.09 -0.17
CA ASP A 22 5.91 -6.42 0.53
C ASP A 22 5.60 -6.85 1.98
N ALA A 23 6.31 -7.87 2.46
CA ALA A 23 6.54 -8.04 3.89
C ALA A 23 7.74 -7.17 4.29
N ARG A 24 7.55 -6.27 5.27
CA ARG A 24 8.61 -5.36 5.74
C ARG A 24 8.82 -5.50 7.23
N ASP A 25 10.09 -5.48 7.64
CA ASP A 25 10.51 -5.34 9.03
C ASP A 25 11.40 -4.10 9.14
N VAL A 26 11.05 -3.17 10.01
CA VAL A 26 11.74 -1.90 10.21
C VAL A 26 11.98 -1.71 11.71
N GLY A 27 13.18 -2.07 12.16
CA GLY A 27 13.51 -2.06 13.58
C GLY A 27 12.62 -3.04 14.35
N GLU A 28 11.86 -2.54 15.31
CA GLU A 28 10.90 -3.33 16.10
C GLU A 28 9.46 -3.30 15.55
N ASP A 29 9.25 -2.67 14.40
CA ASP A 29 7.95 -2.61 13.73
C ASP A 29 8.02 -3.30 12.36
N GLY A 30 6.88 -3.41 11.70
CA GLY A 30 6.77 -4.06 10.40
C GLY A 30 5.40 -4.64 10.16
N GLY A 31 5.21 -5.16 8.95
CA GLY A 31 3.94 -5.67 8.49
C GLY A 31 3.86 -5.64 6.97
N VAL A 32 2.64 -5.52 6.48
CA VAL A 32 2.35 -5.42 5.05
C VAL A 32 2.69 -4.01 4.57
N SER A 33 3.34 -3.91 3.42
CA SER A 33 3.52 -2.67 2.68
C SER A 33 2.97 -2.82 1.26
N ILE A 34 1.91 -2.10 0.94
CA ILE A 34 1.35 -2.04 -0.42
C ILE A 34 1.81 -0.74 -1.07
N LYS A 35 2.38 -0.82 -2.27
CA LYS A 35 2.71 0.36 -3.07
C LYS A 35 1.84 0.40 -4.31
N VAL A 36 1.45 1.61 -4.69
CA VAL A 36 0.82 1.91 -5.99
C VAL A 36 1.80 2.75 -6.78
N LEU A 37 2.20 2.28 -7.95
CA LEU A 37 3.19 2.90 -8.82
C LEU A 37 2.59 3.14 -10.20
N SER A 38 3.13 4.11 -10.93
CA SER A 38 2.88 4.29 -12.36
C SER A 38 4.11 4.90 -13.03
N THR A 39 4.06 5.05 -14.35
CA THR A 39 5.06 5.76 -15.13
C THR A 39 4.56 7.18 -15.39
N VAL A 40 5.26 8.19 -14.87
CA VAL A 40 4.96 9.61 -15.10
C VAL A 40 6.09 10.20 -15.96
N GLY A 41 5.76 10.61 -17.18
CA GLY A 41 6.75 10.93 -18.19
C GLY A 41 7.61 9.71 -18.55
N ASN A 42 8.92 9.78 -18.26
CA ASN A 42 9.86 8.69 -18.53
C ASN A 42 10.42 8.05 -17.25
N LYS A 43 9.72 8.23 -16.11
CA LYS A 43 10.18 7.75 -14.81
C LYS A 43 9.05 7.02 -14.11
N GLU A 44 9.44 6.00 -13.37
CA GLU A 44 8.56 5.42 -12.37
C GLU A 44 8.33 6.42 -11.24
N ALA A 45 7.08 6.50 -10.79
CA ALA A 45 6.68 7.28 -9.63
C ALA A 45 5.93 6.37 -8.66
N GLN A 46 6.28 6.45 -7.38
CA GLN A 46 5.46 5.88 -6.33
C GLN A 46 4.32 6.88 -6.01
N LEU A 47 3.08 6.50 -6.33
CA LEU A 47 1.92 7.38 -6.15
C LEU A 47 1.43 7.33 -4.69
N LEU A 48 1.32 6.10 -4.16
CA LEU A 48 0.81 5.81 -2.83
C LEU A 48 1.67 4.74 -2.14
N ARG A 49 1.72 4.79 -0.81
CA ARG A 49 2.24 3.68 0.02
C ARG A 49 1.35 3.45 1.23
N PHE A 50 1.01 2.21 1.51
CA PHE A 50 0.29 1.80 2.70
C PHE A 50 1.19 0.88 3.49
N ASP A 51 1.75 1.38 4.60
CA ASP A 51 2.56 0.61 5.53
C ASP A 51 1.64 0.20 6.70
N VAL A 52 0.96 -0.94 6.55
CA VAL A 52 0.08 -1.52 7.57
C VAL A 52 0.93 -2.26 8.59
N PHE A 53 1.64 -1.49 9.39
CA PHE A 53 2.57 -2.00 10.39
C PHE A 53 1.88 -2.25 11.72
N ARG A 54 2.45 -3.17 12.51
CA ARG A 54 1.89 -3.63 13.78
C ARG A 54 1.77 -2.52 14.82
N LYS A 55 2.78 -1.66 14.95
CA LYS A 55 2.81 -0.59 15.98
C LYS A 55 2.30 0.74 15.43
N ARG A 56 2.62 1.06 14.18
CA ARG A 56 2.32 2.36 13.59
C ARG A 56 1.79 2.20 12.15
N PRO A 57 0.56 1.72 11.98
CA PRO A 57 -0.04 1.65 10.65
C PRO A 57 -0.22 3.07 10.08
N HIS A 58 0.22 3.29 8.85
CA HIS A 58 0.17 4.60 8.22
C HIS A 58 0.18 4.49 6.70
N TYR A 59 -0.12 5.60 6.03
CA TYR A 59 -0.05 5.70 4.58
C TYR A 59 0.52 7.02 4.10
N HIS A 60 0.98 7.01 2.85
CA HIS A 60 1.69 8.11 2.22
C HIS A 60 1.03 8.48 0.89
N TYR A 61 0.84 9.78 0.65
CA TYR A 61 0.64 10.33 -0.69
C TYR A 61 1.97 10.87 -1.21
N ASP A 62 2.31 10.54 -2.47
CA ASP A 62 3.56 10.94 -3.12
C ASP A 62 4.80 10.74 -2.22
N PRO A 63 5.17 9.49 -1.90
CA PRO A 63 6.20 9.21 -0.91
C PRO A 63 7.60 9.72 -1.31
N GLU A 64 7.82 10.02 -2.59
CA GLU A 64 9.10 10.47 -3.14
C GLU A 64 9.16 11.99 -3.38
N GLY A 65 8.01 12.67 -3.51
CA GLY A 65 7.92 14.12 -3.55
C GLY A 65 7.59 14.72 -2.17
N HIS A 66 6.32 15.06 -1.93
CA HIS A 66 5.95 15.75 -0.68
C HIS A 66 5.91 14.84 0.56
N GLY A 67 5.84 13.52 0.38
CA GLY A 67 6.03 12.54 1.46
C GLY A 67 5.03 12.66 2.60
N ALA A 68 3.78 13.02 2.28
CA ALA A 68 2.77 13.31 3.29
C ALA A 68 2.30 12.02 3.95
N GLU A 69 2.61 11.84 5.23
CA GLU A 69 2.30 10.65 6.02
C GLU A 69 1.06 10.86 6.89
N TYR A 70 0.18 9.85 6.92
CA TYR A 70 -1.07 9.85 7.68
C TYR A 70 -1.14 8.58 8.52
N ASN A 71 -1.12 8.73 9.83
CA ASN A 71 -1.23 7.59 10.76
C ASN A 71 -2.68 7.13 10.89
N LEU A 72 -2.88 5.82 10.94
CA LEU A 72 -4.14 5.22 11.36
C LEU A 72 -4.11 5.10 12.88
N ASP A 73 -5.21 5.46 13.53
CA ASP A 73 -5.35 5.24 14.97
C ASP A 73 -5.78 3.78 15.21
N PRO A 74 -4.90 2.92 15.77
CA PRO A 74 -5.21 1.51 16.00
C PRO A 74 -6.29 1.30 17.08
N LEU A 75 -6.61 2.33 17.89
CA LEU A 75 -7.73 2.25 18.84
C LEU A 75 -9.09 2.45 18.16
N LEU A 76 -9.12 3.09 16.99
CA LEU A 76 -10.33 3.33 16.21
C LEU A 76 -10.47 2.37 15.01
N ILE A 77 -9.35 1.82 14.55
CA ILE A 77 -9.27 0.96 13.37
C ILE A 77 -8.60 -0.35 13.76
N GLU A 78 -9.40 -1.34 14.12
CA GLU A 78 -8.91 -2.67 14.52
C GLU A 78 -8.29 -3.43 13.34
N ASP A 79 -8.94 -3.39 12.17
CA ASP A 79 -8.44 -4.01 10.94
C ASP A 79 -7.88 -2.96 9.98
N GLY A 80 -6.62 -2.57 10.23
CA GLY A 80 -5.92 -1.58 9.42
C GLY A 80 -5.80 -1.98 7.95
N LEU A 81 -5.51 -3.25 7.65
CA LEU A 81 -5.39 -3.73 6.28
C LEU A 81 -6.74 -3.69 5.56
N GLY A 82 -7.80 -4.20 6.20
CA GLY A 82 -9.15 -4.17 5.63
C GLY A 82 -9.64 -2.74 5.39
N TRP A 83 -9.38 -1.83 6.33
CA TRP A 83 -9.71 -0.41 6.16
C TRP A 83 -8.99 0.21 4.96
N MET A 84 -7.69 -0.08 4.79
CA MET A 84 -6.89 0.46 3.68
C MET A 84 -7.36 -0.06 2.33
N LEU A 85 -7.64 -1.35 2.22
CA LEU A 85 -8.17 -1.96 1.01
C LEU A 85 -9.56 -1.43 0.67
N ALA A 86 -10.40 -1.13 1.68
CA ALA A 86 -11.67 -0.46 1.47
C ALA A 86 -11.50 0.96 0.91
N GLN A 87 -10.50 1.73 1.36
CA GLN A 87 -10.20 3.03 0.75
C GLN A 87 -9.75 2.88 -0.70
N LEU A 88 -8.89 1.90 -1.01
CA LEU A 88 -8.45 1.65 -2.39
C LEU A 88 -9.63 1.28 -3.31
N ARG A 89 -10.55 0.41 -2.85
CA ARG A 89 -11.73 0.05 -3.64
C ARG A 89 -12.66 1.23 -3.90
N ALA A 90 -12.79 2.13 -2.92
CA ALA A 90 -13.77 3.21 -2.97
C ALA A 90 -13.24 4.54 -3.54
N LYS A 91 -11.93 4.80 -3.44
CA LYS A 91 -11.36 6.15 -3.61
C LYS A 91 -10.02 6.20 -4.34
N LEU A 92 -9.61 5.12 -5.01
CA LEU A 92 -8.27 5.08 -5.62
C LEU A 92 -8.00 6.25 -6.59
N PRO A 93 -8.89 6.61 -7.53
CA PRO A 93 -8.68 7.77 -8.39
C PRO A 93 -8.51 9.07 -7.60
N GLU A 94 -9.38 9.34 -6.63
CA GLU A 94 -9.34 10.55 -5.81
C GLU A 94 -8.07 10.63 -4.97
N MET A 95 -7.62 9.49 -4.44
CA MET A 95 -6.36 9.39 -3.71
C MET A 95 -5.15 9.68 -4.60
N VAL A 96 -5.14 9.19 -5.84
CA VAL A 96 -4.06 9.46 -6.80
C VAL A 96 -4.09 10.89 -7.31
N THR A 97 -5.28 11.47 -7.55
CA THR A 97 -5.43 12.90 -7.82
C THR A 97 -4.92 13.75 -6.66
N HIS A 98 -5.25 13.38 -5.41
CA HIS A 98 -4.78 14.08 -4.21
C HIS A 98 -3.27 14.01 -4.04
N ALA A 99 -2.63 12.90 -4.46
CA ALA A 99 -1.17 12.78 -4.53
C ALA A 99 -0.52 13.62 -5.65
N GLY A 100 -1.31 14.38 -6.43
CA GLY A 100 -0.79 15.24 -7.50
C GLY A 100 -0.69 14.56 -8.87
N PHE A 101 -1.19 13.34 -9.02
CA PHE A 101 -1.10 12.55 -10.25
C PHE A 101 -2.45 12.46 -10.99
N GLY A 102 -3.08 13.62 -11.22
CA GLY A 102 -4.41 13.70 -11.85
C GLY A 102 -4.49 13.01 -13.21
N GLU A 103 -3.48 13.18 -14.07
CA GLU A 103 -3.41 12.54 -15.39
C GLU A 103 -3.41 11.00 -15.29
N VAL A 104 -2.70 10.44 -14.30
CA VAL A 104 -2.70 9.00 -14.04
C VAL A 104 -4.08 8.52 -13.58
N ALA A 105 -4.78 9.31 -12.75
CA ALA A 105 -6.12 8.97 -12.27
C ALA A 105 -7.17 8.95 -13.39
N GLU A 106 -7.07 9.86 -14.36
CA GLU A 106 -7.98 9.94 -15.51
C GLU A 106 -7.87 8.74 -16.45
N GLU A 107 -6.71 8.09 -16.51
CA GLU A 107 -6.43 6.95 -17.38
C GLU A 107 -6.71 5.58 -16.73
N MET A 108 -7.20 5.55 -15.48
CA MET A 108 -7.45 4.30 -14.76
C MET A 108 -8.66 3.54 -15.32
N ASP A 109 -8.47 2.26 -15.63
CA ASP A 109 -9.56 1.31 -15.85
C ASP A 109 -9.86 0.56 -14.54
N LEU A 110 -10.83 1.07 -13.79
CA LEU A 110 -11.24 0.48 -12.51
C LEU A 110 -11.83 -0.93 -12.67
N SER A 111 -12.37 -1.28 -13.85
CA SER A 111 -12.91 -2.63 -14.07
C SER A 111 -11.82 -3.71 -14.07
N VAL A 112 -10.59 -3.33 -14.41
CA VAL A 112 -9.40 -4.19 -14.37
C VAL A 112 -8.68 -4.07 -13.04
N ILE A 113 -8.68 -2.90 -12.40
CA ILE A 113 -7.97 -2.67 -11.14
C ILE A 113 -8.68 -3.33 -9.95
N LEU A 114 -10.00 -3.18 -9.82
CA LEU A 114 -10.73 -3.63 -8.63
C LEU A 114 -10.58 -5.15 -8.35
N PRO A 115 -10.66 -6.05 -9.35
CA PRO A 115 -10.41 -7.49 -9.11
C PRO A 115 -9.02 -7.79 -8.55
N ILE A 116 -8.00 -7.01 -8.93
CA ILE A 116 -6.63 -7.20 -8.46
C ILE A 116 -6.47 -6.81 -6.99
N ILE A 117 -7.32 -5.91 -6.46
CA ILE A 117 -7.30 -5.57 -5.03
C ILE A 117 -7.67 -6.79 -4.18
N ASP A 118 -8.55 -7.67 -4.67
CA ASP A 118 -8.91 -8.92 -3.97
C ASP A 118 -7.73 -9.91 -3.93
N ASP A 119 -6.93 -9.95 -5.00
CA ASP A 119 -5.70 -10.74 -5.05
C ASP A 119 -4.64 -10.19 -4.09
N ILE A 120 -4.47 -8.86 -4.05
CA ILE A 120 -3.60 -8.16 -3.10
C ILE A 120 -4.02 -8.46 -1.67
N GLU A 121 -5.32 -8.40 -1.37
CA GLU A 121 -5.84 -8.68 -0.03
C GLU A 121 -5.45 -10.09 0.42
N ARG A 122 -5.65 -11.09 -0.44
CA ARG A 122 -5.32 -12.49 -0.11
C ARG A 122 -3.84 -12.65 0.25
N GLU A 123 -2.93 -12.10 -0.55
CA GLU A 123 -1.48 -12.19 -0.28
C GLU A 123 -1.07 -11.39 0.97
N ALA A 124 -1.65 -10.21 1.16
CA ALA A 124 -1.40 -9.37 2.33
C ALA A 124 -1.82 -10.06 3.65
N ARG A 125 -2.97 -10.74 3.65
CA ARG A 125 -3.47 -11.48 4.82
C ARG A 125 -2.56 -12.64 5.22
N VAL A 126 -1.88 -13.28 4.26
CA VAL A 126 -0.88 -14.32 4.56
C VAL A 126 0.28 -13.72 5.35
N ILE A 127 0.79 -12.55 4.93
CA ILE A 127 1.86 -11.85 5.65
C ILE A 127 1.42 -11.44 7.06
N GLU A 128 0.22 -10.89 7.23
CA GLU A 128 -0.31 -10.53 8.57
C GLU A 128 -0.35 -11.75 9.48
N ALA A 129 -0.86 -12.88 8.99
CA ALA A 129 -0.96 -14.12 9.77
C ALA A 129 0.43 -14.68 10.14
N GLU A 130 1.42 -14.61 9.24
CA GLU A 130 2.81 -14.96 9.52
C GLU A 130 3.41 -14.06 10.61
N GLY A 131 3.15 -12.75 10.52
CA GLY A 131 3.63 -11.75 11.48
C GLY A 131 3.03 -11.89 12.88
N ILE A 132 1.75 -12.23 12.98
CA ILE A 132 1.08 -12.51 14.26
C ILE A 132 1.69 -13.73 14.95
N LYS A 133 1.92 -14.82 14.20
CA LYS A 133 2.53 -16.04 14.76
C LYS A 133 3.94 -15.76 15.31
N ALA A 134 4.74 -14.96 14.61
CA ALA A 134 6.07 -14.60 15.06
C ALA A 134 6.07 -13.73 16.34
N ALA A 135 5.05 -12.91 16.56
CA ALA A 135 4.94 -12.07 17.76
C ALA A 135 4.40 -12.81 19.01
N ALA A 136 3.76 -13.97 18.82
CA ALA A 136 3.19 -14.79 19.89
C ALA A 136 4.17 -15.86 20.43
N MET A 137 5.38 -15.95 19.87
CA MET A 137 6.47 -16.84 20.30
C MET A 137 7.52 -16.07 21.11
#